data_AF-A0A6C7H0Q3-F1
#
_entry.id   AF-A0A6C7H0Q3-F1
#
_cell.length_a   1.000
_cell.length_b   1.000
_cell.length_c   1.000
_cell.angle_alpha   90.00
_cell.angle_beta   90.00
_cell.angle_gamma   90.00
#
_symmetry.space_group_name_H-M   'P 1'
#
loop_
_entity.id
_entity.type
_entity.pdbx_description
1 polymer ?
#
loop_
_entity_poly.entity_id
_entity_poly.type
_entity_poly.pdbx_seq_one_letter_code
_entity_poly.pdbx_strand_id
1 'polypeptide(L)'
;MAASPYFTPEYISGFSGLEEDIRHQLLDEQKMTSDGITADSLLTIYRELYHRFEVLRKPRNIRLLPSRSVTTLESSGPGWKLLMEHHLDQGRESLESDVVIFATGYRSALPQILPSLMPLITMHDKNTFKVRDDFTLEWSGPKENNIFVVNASMQTHGIAEPQLSLMAWRSARILNRVMGRDLFDLSMPPALIQWRSGT
;
A
#
# COMPACT_ATOMS: atom_id res chain seq x y z
N MET A 1 11.04 -13.91 -3.36
CA MET A 1 9.91 -13.30 -2.65
C MET A 1 10.15 -13.57 -1.18
N ALA A 2 10.68 -12.61 -0.43
CA ALA A 2 10.86 -12.80 1.02
C ALA A 2 9.45 -12.80 1.63
N ALA A 3 9.02 -13.94 2.17
CA ALA A 3 7.76 -14.06 2.87
C ALA A 3 7.87 -13.23 4.15
N SER A 4 7.37 -11.99 4.11
CA SER A 4 7.28 -11.17 5.31
C SER A 4 6.27 -11.82 6.26
N PRO A 5 6.58 -11.97 7.56
CA PRO A 5 5.68 -12.62 8.51
C PRO A 5 4.31 -11.92 8.61
N TYR A 6 4.27 -10.62 8.28
CA TYR A 6 3.05 -9.82 8.24
C TYR A 6 2.07 -10.24 7.14
N PHE A 7 2.50 -10.98 6.11
CA PHE A 7 1.65 -11.35 4.98
C PHE A 7 0.97 -12.71 5.18
N THR A 8 0.32 -12.88 6.33
CA THR A 8 -0.35 -14.12 6.76
C THR A 8 -1.81 -13.86 7.16
N PRO A 9 -2.74 -14.82 6.98
CA PRO A 9 -4.11 -14.71 7.46
C PRO A 9 -4.21 -14.40 8.95
N GLU A 10 -3.32 -14.99 9.77
CA GLU A 10 -3.30 -14.82 11.21
C GLU A 10 -2.90 -13.41 11.62
N TYR A 11 -1.98 -12.78 10.87
CA TYR A 11 -1.69 -11.36 11.05
C TYR A 11 -2.93 -10.51 10.77
N ILE A 12 -3.67 -10.77 9.67
CA ILE A 12 -4.91 -10.03 9.36
C ILE A 12 -5.93 -10.17 10.50
N SER A 13 -6.19 -11.39 10.96
CA SER A 13 -7.11 -11.65 12.08
C SER A 13 -6.65 -11.01 13.39
N GLY A 14 -5.34 -11.01 13.64
CA GLY A 14 -4.76 -10.32 14.79
C GLY A 14 -4.95 -8.80 14.71
N PHE A 15 -4.70 -8.24 13.53
CA PHE A 15 -4.78 -6.80 13.24
C PHE A 15 -6.21 -6.28 13.28
N SER A 16 -7.19 -6.98 12.67
CA SER A 16 -8.57 -6.50 12.60
C SER A 16 -9.25 -6.37 13.97
N GLY A 17 -8.79 -7.15 14.96
CA GLY A 17 -9.26 -7.08 16.33
C GLY A 17 -8.52 -6.07 17.23
N LEU A 18 -7.67 -5.20 16.69
CA LEU A 18 -6.99 -4.13 17.43
C LEU A 18 -7.84 -2.85 17.51
N GLU A 19 -7.63 -2.09 18.58
CA GLU A 19 -8.16 -0.73 18.69
C GLU A 19 -7.61 0.17 17.58
N GLU A 20 -8.39 1.18 17.21
CA GLU A 20 -8.12 2.04 16.05
C GLU A 20 -6.75 2.75 16.15
N ASP A 21 -6.45 3.32 17.31
CA ASP A 21 -5.18 4.06 17.52
C ASP A 21 -3.96 3.15 17.35
N ILE A 22 -4.06 1.90 17.81
CA ILE A 22 -3.00 0.89 17.65
C ILE A 22 -2.85 0.50 16.17
N ARG A 23 -3.97 0.35 15.44
CA ARG A 23 -3.92 0.06 13.99
C ARG A 23 -3.23 1.19 13.23
N HIS A 24 -3.56 2.45 13.53
CA HIS A 24 -2.92 3.61 12.89
C HIS A 24 -1.41 3.63 13.14
N GLN A 25 -1.00 3.45 14.40
CA GLN A 25 0.43 3.41 14.75
C GLN A 25 1.17 2.29 13.99
N LEU A 26 0.61 1.08 13.96
CA LEU A 26 1.22 -0.05 13.27
C LEU A 26 1.33 0.19 11.75
N LEU A 27 0.33 0.81 11.13
CA LEU A 27 0.37 1.12 9.70
C LEU A 27 1.48 2.14 9.38
N ASP A 28 1.67 3.14 10.24
CA ASP A 28 2.74 4.13 10.07
C ASP A 28 4.13 3.49 10.25
N GLU A 29 4.31 2.64 11.26
CA GLU A 29 5.56 1.89 11.49
C GLU A 29 5.89 0.93 10.34
N GLN A 30 4.87 0.30 9.77
CA GLN A 30 5.04 -0.74 8.75
C GLN A 30 5.07 -0.21 7.31
N LYS A 31 4.85 1.09 7.11
CA LYS A 31 4.82 1.73 5.79
C LYS A 31 6.04 1.39 4.91
N MET A 32 7.23 1.38 5.50
CA MET A 32 8.48 1.05 4.79
C MET A 32 8.58 -0.41 4.36
N THR A 33 7.84 -1.31 5.03
CA THR A 33 7.78 -2.73 4.66
C THR A 33 6.91 -2.96 3.43
N SER A 34 5.92 -2.07 3.20
CA SER A 34 5.07 -2.08 2.00
C SER A 34 5.73 -1.38 0.82
N ASP A 35 6.30 -0.19 1.04
CA ASP A 35 6.68 0.73 -0.05
C ASP A 35 8.19 0.78 -0.33
N GLY A 36 8.95 -0.17 0.22
CA GLY A 36 10.40 -0.23 0.11
C GLY A 36 10.92 -0.75 -1.24
N ILE A 37 12.11 -0.30 -1.62
CA ILE A 37 12.90 -0.95 -2.69
C ILE A 37 13.47 -2.27 -2.18
N THR A 38 13.43 -3.32 -3.00
CA THR A 38 14.03 -4.60 -2.63
C THR A 38 15.56 -4.48 -2.51
N ALA A 39 16.16 -5.19 -1.56
CA ALA A 39 17.61 -5.17 -1.36
C ALA A 39 18.38 -5.59 -2.61
N ASP A 40 17.85 -6.54 -3.38
CA ASP A 40 18.44 -7.01 -4.64
C ASP A 40 18.40 -5.94 -5.74
N SER A 41 17.29 -5.21 -5.88
CA SER A 41 17.21 -4.07 -6.81
C SER A 41 18.16 -2.94 -6.41
N LEU A 42 18.24 -2.62 -5.12
CA LEU A 42 19.17 -1.60 -4.61
C LEU A 42 20.63 -1.99 -4.89
N LEU A 43 20.98 -3.25 -4.63
CA LEU A 43 22.31 -3.79 -4.89
C LEU A 43 22.64 -3.77 -6.38
N THR A 44 21.66 -4.08 -7.23
CA THR A 44 21.79 -4.03 -8.69
C THR A 44 22.08 -2.60 -9.16
N ILE A 45 21.30 -1.61 -8.70
CA ILE A 45 21.53 -0.19 -9.01
C ILE A 45 22.93 0.24 -8.56
N TYR A 46 23.31 -0.11 -7.32
CA TYR A 46 24.64 0.22 -6.79
C TYR A 46 25.77 -0.35 -7.66
N ARG A 47 25.69 -1.63 -8.01
CA ARG A 47 26.70 -2.31 -8.84
C ARG A 47 26.83 -1.65 -10.22
N GLU A 48 25.72 -1.30 -10.85
CA GLU A 48 25.73 -0.62 -12.15
C GLU A 48 26.37 0.77 -12.07
N LEU A 49 26.02 1.57 -11.06
CA LEU A 49 26.62 2.89 -10.86
C LEU A 49 28.12 2.78 -10.54
N TYR A 50 28.51 1.84 -9.68
CA TYR A 50 29.91 1.59 -9.34
C TYR A 50 30.72 1.16 -10.56
N HIS A 51 30.23 0.18 -11.33
CA HIS A 51 30.90 -0.27 -12.54
C HIS A 51 31.03 0.86 -13.56
N ARG A 52 29.98 1.65 -13.76
CA ARG A 52 29.99 2.76 -14.73
C ARG A 52 30.99 3.86 -14.37
N PHE A 53 31.06 4.27 -13.10
CA PHE A 53 31.83 5.43 -12.69
C PHE A 53 33.22 5.09 -12.16
N GLU A 54 33.36 4.01 -11.38
CA GLU A 54 34.63 3.66 -10.73
C GLU A 54 35.47 2.70 -11.59
N VAL A 55 34.84 1.74 -12.27
CA VAL A 55 35.54 0.77 -13.13
C VAL A 55 35.77 1.35 -14.53
N LEU A 56 34.69 1.77 -15.21
CA LEU A 56 34.77 2.30 -16.58
C LEU A 56 35.17 3.79 -16.65
N ARG A 57 35.29 4.47 -15.50
CA ARG A 57 35.69 5.89 -15.41
C ARG A 57 34.85 6.83 -16.29
N LYS A 58 33.57 6.51 -16.51
CA LYS A 58 32.68 7.40 -17.27
C LYS A 58 32.39 8.68 -16.48
N PRO A 59 32.07 9.81 -17.15
CA PRO A 59 31.66 11.03 -16.49
C PRO A 59 30.45 10.80 -15.57
N ARG A 60 30.47 11.41 -14.36
CA ARG A 60 29.36 11.35 -13.40
C ARG A 60 28.20 12.22 -13.88
N ASN A 61 27.33 11.63 -14.71
CA ASN A 61 26.18 12.28 -15.32
C ASN A 61 24.84 11.89 -14.67
N ILE A 62 24.86 11.31 -13.47
CA ILE A 62 23.68 10.90 -12.70
C ILE A 62 23.78 11.52 -11.31
N ARG A 63 22.66 12.01 -10.77
CA ARG A 63 22.56 12.55 -9.42
C ARG A 63 21.40 11.89 -8.68
N LEU A 64 21.63 11.55 -7.43
CA LEU A 64 20.60 11.14 -6.47
C LEU A 64 20.39 12.30 -5.50
N LEU A 65 19.15 12.73 -5.36
CA LEU A 65 18.78 13.93 -4.63
C LEU A 65 17.82 13.54 -3.49
N PRO A 66 18.31 13.00 -2.36
CA PRO A 66 17.47 12.61 -1.23
C PRO A 66 16.90 13.83 -0.49
N SER A 67 15.94 13.63 0.40
CA SER A 67 15.41 14.66 1.30
C SER A 67 14.88 15.91 0.59
N ARG A 68 14.24 15.73 -0.57
CA ARG A 68 13.65 16.81 -1.36
C ARG A 68 12.20 16.51 -1.69
N SER A 69 11.38 17.54 -1.70
CA SER A 69 10.03 17.50 -2.25
C SER A 69 9.94 18.42 -3.46
N VAL A 70 9.37 17.93 -4.56
CA VAL A 70 8.97 18.78 -5.68
C VAL A 70 7.70 19.52 -5.30
N THR A 71 7.75 20.86 -5.29
CA THR A 71 6.62 21.73 -4.90
C THR A 71 5.86 22.27 -6.10
N THR A 72 6.57 22.52 -7.21
CA THR A 72 5.98 23.04 -8.44
C THR A 72 6.63 22.39 -9.66
N LEU A 73 5.82 22.13 -10.69
CA LEU A 73 6.28 21.77 -12.02
C LEU A 73 5.78 22.83 -13.01
N GLU A 74 6.70 23.48 -13.71
CA GLU A 74 6.42 24.53 -14.69
C GLU A 74 6.89 24.07 -16.07
N SER A 75 6.14 24.43 -17.11
CA SER A 75 6.62 24.26 -18.49
C SER A 75 7.75 25.26 -18.78
N SER A 76 8.83 24.79 -19.39
CA SER A 76 9.99 25.60 -19.74
C SER A 76 10.46 25.25 -21.15
N GLY A 77 9.95 25.98 -22.15
CA GLY A 77 10.25 25.71 -23.56
C GLY A 77 9.82 24.30 -23.98
N PRO A 78 10.74 23.45 -24.51
CA PRO A 78 10.42 22.07 -24.87
C PRO A 78 10.41 21.11 -23.65
N GLY A 79 10.79 21.57 -22.46
CA GLY A 79 10.93 20.75 -21.27
C GLY A 79 10.19 21.30 -20.05
N TRP A 80 10.72 20.97 -18.88
CA TRP A 80 10.12 21.24 -17.58
C TRP A 80 11.12 21.86 -16.63
N LYS A 81 10.61 22.73 -15.76
CA LYS A 81 11.33 23.24 -14.60
C LYS A 81 10.63 22.77 -13.33
N LEU A 82 11.38 22.07 -12.48
CA LEU A 82 10.93 21.61 -11.17
C LEU A 82 11.43 22.58 -10.12
N LEU A 83 10.53 23.07 -9.26
CA LEU A 83 10.89 23.75 -8.03
C LEU A 83 10.85 22.73 -6.89
N MET A 84 11.89 22.74 -6.05
CA MET A 84 12.06 21.76 -4.98
C MET A 84 12.42 22.45 -3.67
N GLU A 85 11.96 21.86 -2.57
CA GLU A 85 12.36 22.21 -1.21
C GLU A 85 13.25 21.10 -0.64
N HIS A 86 14.38 21.50 -0.04
CA HIS A 86 15.32 20.60 0.61
C HIS A 86 15.08 20.59 2.12
N HIS A 87 14.79 19.41 2.68
CA HIS A 87 14.25 19.30 4.05
C HIS A 87 15.30 19.41 5.16
N LEU A 88 16.60 19.28 4.85
CA LEU A 88 17.65 19.33 5.86
C LEU A 88 18.12 20.76 6.17
N ASP A 89 18.01 21.67 5.21
CA ASP A 89 18.46 23.06 5.32
C ASP A 89 17.40 24.09 4.91
N GLN A 90 16.18 23.61 4.57
CA GLN A 90 15.05 24.44 4.11
C GLN A 90 15.38 25.25 2.85
N GLY A 91 16.35 24.77 2.06
CA GLY A 91 16.75 25.39 0.80
C GLY A 91 15.70 25.24 -0.29
N ARG A 92 15.66 26.20 -1.23
CA ARG A 92 14.85 26.12 -2.44
C ARG A 92 15.77 25.92 -3.64
N GLU A 93 15.53 24.85 -4.38
CA GLU A 93 16.30 24.45 -5.56
C GLU A 93 15.41 24.48 -6.80
N SER A 94 16.03 24.57 -7.98
CA SER A 94 15.34 24.32 -9.24
C SER A 94 16.12 23.38 -10.13
N LEU A 95 15.41 22.54 -10.88
CA LEU A 95 15.99 21.57 -11.81
C LEU A 95 15.24 21.63 -13.14
N GLU A 96 15.99 21.70 -14.23
CA GLU A 96 15.44 21.58 -15.58
C GLU A 96 15.56 20.14 -16.09
N SER A 97 14.54 19.67 -16.81
CA SER A 97 14.50 18.35 -17.42
C SER A 97 13.61 18.32 -18.65
N ASP A 98 14.01 17.59 -19.69
CA ASP A 98 13.17 17.36 -20.87
C ASP A 98 11.97 16.45 -20.55
N VAL A 99 12.16 15.50 -19.63
CA VAL A 99 11.14 14.49 -19.25
C VAL A 99 11.09 14.32 -17.74
N VAL A 100 9.88 14.18 -17.20
CA VAL A 100 9.64 13.88 -15.78
C VAL A 100 8.80 12.60 -15.67
N ILE A 101 9.26 11.65 -14.86
CA ILE A 101 8.57 10.39 -14.59
C ILE A 101 8.06 10.41 -13.14
N PHE A 102 6.73 10.41 -12.96
CA PHE A 102 6.10 10.35 -11.64
C PHE A 102 5.97 8.91 -11.15
N ALA A 103 6.95 8.45 -10.39
CA ALA A 103 6.90 7.17 -9.67
C ALA A 103 6.36 7.34 -8.24
N THR A 104 5.27 8.11 -8.08
CA THR A 104 4.72 8.52 -6.77
C THR A 104 3.72 7.52 -6.16
N GLY A 105 3.63 6.31 -6.70
CA GLY A 105 2.69 5.29 -6.26
C GLY A 105 1.23 5.57 -6.65
N TYR A 106 0.29 4.96 -5.93
CA TYR A 106 -1.14 5.02 -6.18
C TYR A 106 -1.89 5.55 -4.96
N ARG A 107 -3.03 6.20 -5.19
CA ARG A 107 -3.99 6.56 -4.13
C ARG A 107 -5.31 5.88 -4.41
N SER A 108 -5.93 5.33 -3.36
CA SER A 108 -7.31 4.84 -3.47
C SER A 108 -8.26 5.99 -3.83
N ALA A 109 -9.16 5.74 -4.76
CA ALA A 109 -10.18 6.66 -5.20
C ALA A 109 -11.51 5.93 -5.24
N LEU A 110 -12.60 6.62 -4.87
CA LEU A 110 -13.95 6.05 -4.92
C LEU A 110 -14.36 5.79 -6.37
N PRO A 111 -14.74 4.56 -6.74
CA PRO A 111 -15.34 4.27 -8.05
C PRO A 111 -16.52 5.19 -8.39
N GLN A 112 -16.59 5.64 -9.65
CA GLN A 112 -17.65 6.55 -10.13
C GLN A 112 -19.07 5.95 -10.03
N ILE A 113 -19.22 4.64 -9.88
CA ILE A 113 -20.50 3.96 -9.71
C ILE A 113 -21.05 4.06 -8.27
N LEU A 114 -20.19 4.34 -7.29
CA LEU A 114 -20.58 4.35 -5.87
C LEU A 114 -21.39 5.56 -5.40
N PRO A 115 -21.36 6.78 -5.97
CA PRO A 115 -22.05 7.94 -5.42
C PRO A 115 -23.52 7.70 -5.05
N SER A 116 -24.27 6.95 -5.87
CA SER A 116 -25.68 6.62 -5.59
C SER A 116 -25.86 5.63 -4.44
N LEU A 117 -24.84 4.83 -4.12
CA LEU A 117 -24.83 3.87 -3.02
C LEU A 117 -24.22 4.43 -1.74
N MET A 118 -23.43 5.53 -1.83
CA MET A 118 -22.75 6.14 -0.67
C MET A 118 -23.68 6.42 0.52
N PRO A 119 -24.94 6.89 0.36
CA PRO A 119 -25.83 7.10 1.51
C PRO A 119 -26.18 5.82 2.28
N LEU A 120 -26.02 4.66 1.63
CA LEU A 120 -26.28 3.35 2.22
C LEU A 120 -25.01 2.70 2.77
N ILE A 121 -23.81 3.17 2.43
CA ILE A 121 -22.55 2.56 2.83
C ILE A 121 -22.02 3.23 4.09
N THR A 122 -21.64 2.41 5.07
CA THR A 122 -20.99 2.89 6.29
C THR A 122 -19.51 3.17 6.01
N MET A 123 -19.14 4.43 6.12
CA MET A 123 -17.75 4.88 6.03
C MET A 123 -17.04 4.68 7.36
N HIS A 124 -15.77 4.29 7.31
CA HIS A 124 -14.88 4.26 8.47
C HIS A 124 -14.27 5.65 8.72
N ASP A 125 -13.75 6.27 7.65
CA ASP A 125 -13.31 7.67 7.63
C ASP A 125 -13.75 8.39 6.34
N LYS A 126 -13.22 9.60 6.07
CA LYS A 126 -13.57 10.40 4.87
C LYS A 126 -13.32 9.68 3.54
N ASN A 127 -12.42 8.71 3.48
CA ASN A 127 -11.96 8.05 2.26
C ASN A 127 -12.03 6.52 2.33
N THR A 128 -12.36 5.92 3.47
CA THR A 128 -12.25 4.47 3.68
C THR A 128 -13.58 3.88 4.14
N PHE A 129 -13.86 2.67 3.68
CA PHE A 129 -15.10 1.98 4.03
C PHE A 129 -14.95 1.17 5.30
N LYS A 130 -16.06 1.00 6.04
CA LYS A 130 -16.10 0.01 7.10
C LYS A 130 -16.31 -1.38 6.49
N VAL A 131 -15.23 -2.15 6.45
CA VAL A 131 -15.17 -3.50 5.87
C VAL A 131 -15.16 -4.54 6.98
N ARG A 132 -16.02 -5.55 6.87
CA ARG A 132 -16.09 -6.70 7.79
C ARG A 132 -15.00 -7.71 7.46
N ASP A 133 -14.72 -8.64 8.38
CA ASP A 133 -13.69 -9.67 8.19
C ASP A 133 -13.95 -10.60 6.99
N ASP A 134 -15.21 -10.74 6.55
CA ASP A 134 -15.60 -11.50 5.36
C ASP A 134 -15.49 -10.69 4.05
N PHE A 135 -14.84 -9.52 4.11
CA PHE A 135 -14.63 -8.57 3.02
C PHE A 135 -15.90 -7.90 2.48
N THR A 136 -17.02 -7.98 3.22
CA THR A 136 -18.23 -7.25 2.88
C THR A 136 -18.22 -5.82 3.46
N LEU A 137 -18.82 -4.89 2.73
CA LEU A 137 -19.12 -3.56 3.25
C LEU A 137 -20.23 -3.63 4.29
N GLU A 138 -20.07 -2.87 5.37
CA GLU A 138 -21.22 -2.50 6.20
C GLU A 138 -22.08 -1.50 5.43
N TRP A 139 -23.30 -1.92 5.07
CA TRP A 139 -24.23 -1.10 4.29
C TRP A 139 -25.69 -1.41 4.66
N SER A 140 -26.60 -0.46 4.41
CA SER A 140 -28.03 -0.53 4.74
C SER A 140 -28.94 -0.93 3.56
N GLY A 141 -28.36 -1.59 2.55
CA GLY A 141 -29.10 -2.14 1.41
C GLY A 141 -29.91 -3.41 1.75
N PRO A 142 -30.47 -4.09 0.73
CA PRO A 142 -31.16 -5.37 0.90
C PRO A 142 -30.28 -6.40 1.60
N LYS A 143 -30.83 -7.13 2.57
CA LYS A 143 -30.07 -8.05 3.44
C LYS A 143 -29.49 -9.26 2.70
N GLU A 144 -30.09 -9.60 1.57
CA GLU A 144 -29.69 -10.70 0.69
C GLU A 144 -28.51 -10.33 -0.20
N ASN A 145 -28.22 -9.03 -0.32
CA ASN A 145 -27.17 -8.49 -1.18
C ASN A 145 -25.95 -8.08 -0.35
N ASN A 146 -24.77 -8.45 -0.84
CA ASN A 146 -23.50 -8.05 -0.25
C ASN A 146 -22.69 -7.27 -1.28
N ILE A 147 -22.00 -6.22 -0.84
CA ILE A 147 -20.97 -5.55 -1.63
C ILE A 147 -19.63 -6.01 -1.10
N PHE A 148 -18.87 -6.71 -1.91
CA PHE A 148 -17.51 -7.14 -1.57
C PHE A 148 -16.52 -6.10 -2.05
N VAL A 149 -15.49 -5.86 -1.23
CA VAL A 149 -14.39 -4.95 -1.54
C VAL A 149 -13.06 -5.64 -1.32
N VAL A 150 -12.13 -5.36 -2.23
CA VAL A 150 -10.78 -5.92 -2.27
C VAL A 150 -9.82 -4.78 -2.54
N ASN A 151 -8.66 -4.78 -1.87
CA ASN A 151 -7.63 -3.73 -1.93
C ASN A 151 -8.14 -2.35 -1.45
N ALA A 152 -9.13 -2.35 -0.57
CA ALA A 152 -9.79 -1.15 -0.06
C ALA A 152 -9.95 -1.14 1.47
N SER A 153 -9.21 -2.01 2.18
CA SER A 153 -9.40 -2.23 3.62
C SER A 153 -8.11 -2.31 4.41
N MET A 154 -7.03 -1.70 3.90
CA MET A 154 -5.73 -1.62 4.60
C MET A 154 -5.83 -1.07 6.03
N GLN A 155 -6.76 -0.15 6.29
CA GLN A 155 -7.00 0.46 7.60
C GLN A 155 -7.57 -0.54 8.62
N THR A 156 -8.29 -1.56 8.15
CA THR A 156 -8.94 -2.58 8.99
C THR A 156 -8.25 -3.94 8.92
N HIS A 157 -7.51 -4.24 7.85
CA HIS A 157 -6.89 -5.55 7.59
C HIS A 157 -5.35 -5.49 7.43
N GLY A 158 -4.75 -4.31 7.61
CA GLY A 158 -3.30 -4.12 7.68
C GLY A 158 -2.60 -4.09 6.32
N ILE A 159 -1.27 -4.01 6.34
CA ILE A 159 -0.41 -3.90 5.15
C ILE A 159 -0.50 -5.11 4.19
N ALA A 160 -1.05 -6.22 4.67
CA ALA A 160 -1.20 -7.45 3.89
C ALA A 160 -2.39 -7.39 2.91
N GLU A 161 -3.27 -6.39 3.07
CA GLU A 161 -4.48 -6.25 2.27
C GLU A 161 -4.21 -5.99 0.77
N PRO A 162 -3.37 -5.03 0.37
CA PRO A 162 -3.07 -4.84 -1.06
C PRO A 162 -2.18 -5.94 -1.67
N GLN A 163 -1.64 -6.88 -0.87
CA GLN A 163 -0.64 -7.83 -1.32
C GLN A 163 -1.23 -9.07 -2.02
N LEU A 164 -0.56 -9.51 -3.09
CA LEU A 164 -0.98 -10.65 -3.91
C LEU A 164 -0.93 -11.99 -3.14
N SER A 165 -0.07 -12.12 -2.15
CA SER A 165 0.17 -13.36 -1.40
C SER A 165 -1.08 -13.89 -0.68
N LEU A 166 -2.04 -13.03 -0.35
CA LEU A 166 -3.28 -13.40 0.32
C LEU A 166 -4.50 -13.43 -0.59
N MET A 167 -4.33 -13.23 -1.90
CA MET A 167 -5.47 -13.23 -2.83
C MET A 167 -6.22 -14.55 -2.85
N ALA A 168 -5.53 -15.69 -2.87
CA ALA A 168 -6.19 -17.00 -2.88
C ALA A 168 -7.06 -17.23 -1.63
N TRP A 169 -6.49 -16.94 -0.45
CA TRP A 169 -7.21 -17.05 0.82
C TRP A 169 -8.40 -16.07 0.90
N ARG A 170 -8.21 -14.81 0.46
CA ARG A 170 -9.28 -13.81 0.39
C ARG A 170 -10.40 -14.24 -0.54
N SER A 171 -10.06 -14.73 -1.73
CA SER A 171 -11.04 -15.24 -2.70
C SER A 171 -11.81 -16.43 -2.13
N ALA A 172 -11.14 -17.36 -1.44
CA ALA A 172 -11.78 -18.48 -0.77
C ALA A 172 -12.78 -17.99 0.31
N ARG A 173 -12.39 -17.00 1.12
CA ARG A 173 -13.27 -16.41 2.15
C ARG A 173 -14.49 -15.72 1.55
N ILE A 174 -14.31 -14.94 0.48
CA ILE A 174 -15.40 -14.29 -0.26
C ILE A 174 -16.35 -15.36 -0.84
N LEU A 175 -15.82 -16.41 -1.47
CA LEU A 175 -16.64 -17.46 -2.07
C LEU A 175 -17.43 -18.26 -1.02
N ASN A 176 -16.84 -18.58 0.14
CA ASN A 176 -17.58 -19.20 1.23
C ASN A 176 -18.74 -18.30 1.68
N ARG A 177 -18.52 -16.98 1.77
CA ARG A 177 -19.55 -16.01 2.13
C ARG A 177 -20.67 -15.90 1.08
N VAL A 178 -20.31 -15.82 -0.21
CA VAL A 178 -21.27 -15.79 -1.33
C VAL A 178 -22.14 -17.05 -1.34
N MET A 179 -21.55 -18.21 -1.10
CA MET A 179 -22.26 -19.50 -1.14
C MET A 179 -23.02 -19.81 0.14
N GLY A 180 -22.79 -19.06 1.23
CA GLY A 180 -23.38 -19.32 2.54
C GLY A 180 -22.94 -20.64 3.19
N ARG A 181 -21.84 -21.22 2.70
CA ARG A 181 -21.25 -22.49 3.20
C ARG A 181 -19.76 -22.51 2.93
N ASP A 182 -19.03 -23.32 3.69
CA ASP A 182 -17.59 -23.50 3.46
C ASP A 182 -17.36 -24.38 2.23
N LEU A 183 -16.99 -23.74 1.12
CA LEU A 183 -16.57 -24.41 -0.12
C LEU A 183 -15.07 -24.71 -0.12
N PHE A 184 -14.30 -23.81 0.50
CA PHE A 184 -12.86 -23.92 0.68
C PHE A 184 -12.53 -24.00 2.17
N ASP A 185 -11.56 -24.84 2.50
CA ASP A 185 -10.99 -24.88 3.84
C ASP A 185 -10.08 -23.66 4.05
N LEU A 186 -10.39 -22.88 5.09
CA LEU A 186 -9.61 -21.71 5.51
C LEU A 186 -8.77 -21.99 6.75
N SER A 187 -8.79 -23.24 7.24
CA SER A 187 -7.97 -23.64 8.38
C SER A 187 -6.50 -23.48 8.04
N MET A 188 -5.76 -22.93 9.01
CA MET A 188 -4.33 -22.73 8.90
C MET A 188 -3.64 -23.62 9.94
N PRO A 189 -2.47 -24.17 9.61
CA PRO A 189 -1.64 -24.82 10.62
C PRO A 189 -1.28 -23.81 11.71
N PRO A 190 -0.99 -24.26 12.94
CA PRO A 190 -0.62 -23.36 14.04
C PRO A 190 0.48 -22.38 13.61
N ALA A 191 0.18 -21.08 13.73
CA ALA A 191 1.14 -20.05 13.35
C ALA A 191 2.38 -20.11 14.25
N LEU A 192 3.55 -20.01 13.63
CA LEU A 192 4.83 -19.91 14.35
C LEU A 192 4.93 -18.60 15.15
N ILE A 193 4.24 -17.55 14.69
CA ILE A 193 4.27 -16.22 15.27
C ILE A 193 2.95 -15.95 15.98
N GLN A 194 3.05 -15.60 17.26
CA GLN A 194 1.92 -15.16 18.07
C GLN A 194 1.82 -13.64 18.02
N TRP A 195 0.81 -13.13 17.31
CA TRP A 195 0.60 -11.68 17.14
C TRP A 195 -0.13 -11.00 18.31
N ARG A 196 -0.85 -11.77 19.12
CA ARG A 196 -1.61 -11.26 20.28
C ARG A 196 -1.32 -12.10 21.52
N SER A 197 -1.22 -11.45 22.67
CA SER A 197 -1.33 -12.16 23.95
C SER A 197 -2.70 -12.84 23.98
N GLY A 198 -2.74 -14.14 24.27
CA GLY A 198 -4.00 -14.87 24.40
C GLY A 198 -4.89 -14.21 25.45
N THR A 199 -6.20 -14.20 25.21
CA THR A 199 -7.20 -14.01 26.26
C THR A 199 -7.28 -15.25 27.14
#